data_AF-A0A9N9CF85-F1
#
_entry.id   AF-A0A9N9CF85-F1
#
_cell.length_a   1.000
_cell.length_b   1.000
_cell.length_c   1.000
_cell.angle_alpha   90.00
_cell.angle_beta   90.00
_cell.angle_gamma   90.00
#
_symmetry.space_group_name_H-M   'P 1'
#
loop_
_entity.id
_entity.type
_entity.pdbx_description
1 polymer ?
#
loop_
_entity_poly.entity_id
_entity_poly.type
_entity_poly.pdbx_seq_one_letter_code
_entity_poly.pdbx_strand_id
1 'polypeptide(L)'
;MCLADNLQQSINQQESQDKMKILKLILSVNEWNSLNKLAQLLLSFAQTTEYIEESQYPTLGMMIPTIIKVSHHLYNFYPRITSVIVKACCIKINESILSRWSKPLPNSLVTSFLDMRLKKINFITSSKKIETIIYLCISFSIQKQLTSI
;
A
#
# COMPACT_ATOMS: atom_id res chain seq x y z
N MET A 1 46.79 26.53 37.32
CA MET A 1 45.92 25.55 36.63
C MET A 1 46.81 24.79 35.66
N CYS A 2 46.96 23.47 35.83
CA CYS A 2 47.98 22.69 35.13
C CYS A 2 47.49 22.24 33.74
N LEU A 3 48.41 22.03 32.79
CA LEU A 3 48.11 21.55 31.43
C LEU A 3 47.26 20.26 31.41
N ALA A 4 47.49 19.38 32.40
CA ALA A 4 46.72 18.15 32.58
C ALA A 4 45.24 18.43 32.90
N ASP A 5 44.94 19.46 33.71
CA ASP A 5 43.57 19.82 34.07
C ASP A 5 42.80 20.33 32.84
N ASN A 6 43.47 21.12 31.99
CA ASN A 6 42.89 21.66 30.76
C ASN A 6 42.60 20.56 29.71
N LEU A 7 43.48 19.56 29.61
CA LEU A 7 43.30 18.38 28.75
C LEU A 7 42.14 17.50 29.24
N GLN A 8 42.03 17.27 30.54
CA GLN A 8 40.93 16.48 31.09
C GLN A 8 39.59 17.19 30.89
N GLN A 9 39.58 18.53 31.01
CA GLN A 9 38.38 19.33 30.82
C GLN A 9 37.91 19.38 29.36
N SER A 10 38.85 19.40 28.39
CA SER A 10 38.49 19.32 26.96
C SER A 10 37.93 17.96 26.58
N ILE A 11 38.52 16.86 27.07
CA ILE A 11 38.02 15.49 26.85
C ILE A 11 36.58 15.35 27.39
N ASN A 12 36.33 15.80 28.62
CA ASN A 12 34.99 15.75 29.23
C ASN A 12 33.94 16.57 28.45
N GLN A 13 34.34 17.72 27.89
CA GLN A 13 33.46 18.53 27.04
C GLN A 13 33.11 17.81 25.73
N GLN A 14 34.07 17.12 25.14
CA GLN A 14 33.90 16.38 23.89
C GLN A 14 33.01 15.15 24.08
N GLU A 15 33.20 14.39 25.17
CA GLU A 15 32.31 13.28 25.55
C GLU A 15 30.86 13.75 25.79
N SER A 16 30.69 14.91 26.43
CA SER A 16 29.37 15.51 26.63
C SER A 16 28.70 15.91 25.31
N GLN A 17 29.46 16.50 24.38
CA GLN A 17 28.97 16.83 23.05
C GLN A 17 28.58 15.59 22.24
N ASP A 18 29.38 14.53 22.29
CA ASP A 18 29.10 13.30 21.56
C ASP A 18 27.90 12.55 22.16
N LYS A 19 27.77 12.53 23.48
CA LYS A 19 26.55 12.04 24.16
C LYS A 19 25.31 12.81 23.69
N MET A 20 25.40 14.13 23.56
CA MET A 20 24.28 14.95 23.07
C MET A 20 23.96 14.68 21.59
N LYS A 21 24.96 14.42 20.75
CA LYS A 21 24.73 14.02 19.35
C LYS A 21 24.02 12.67 19.29
N ILE A 22 24.43 11.70 20.08
CA ILE A 22 23.81 10.36 20.13
C ILE A 22 22.36 10.45 20.62
N LEU A 23 22.10 11.21 21.69
CA LEU A 23 20.74 11.41 22.20
C LEU A 23 19.80 12.07 21.20
N LYS A 24 20.32 12.90 20.29
CA LYS A 24 19.54 13.48 19.17
C LYS A 24 19.26 12.49 18.04
N LEU A 25 20.08 11.44 17.90
CA LEU A 25 19.90 10.40 16.87
C LEU A 25 18.96 9.28 17.33
N ILE A 26 18.86 9.08 18.66
CA ILE A 26 17.96 8.07 19.22
C ILE A 26 16.53 8.57 19.08
N LEU A 27 15.72 7.77 18.37
CA LEU A 27 14.29 8.00 18.23
C LEU A 27 13.62 7.94 19.60
N SER A 28 12.74 8.90 19.85
CA SER A 28 11.84 8.89 20.99
C SER A 28 10.86 7.72 20.92
N VAL A 29 10.26 7.37 22.06
CA VAL A 29 9.22 6.33 22.16
C VAL A 29 8.05 6.63 21.21
N ASN A 30 7.69 7.90 21.03
CA ASN A 30 6.61 8.31 20.13
C ASN A 30 6.96 8.10 18.65
N GLU A 31 8.22 8.33 18.27
CA GLU A 31 8.72 8.08 16.92
C GLU A 31 8.79 6.58 16.64
N TRP A 32 9.27 5.78 17.59
CA TRP A 32 9.23 4.31 17.52
C TRP A 32 7.81 3.78 17.36
N ASN A 33 6.86 4.31 18.13
CA ASN A 33 5.45 3.95 18.01
C ASN A 33 4.88 4.33 16.63
N SER A 34 5.29 5.48 16.09
CA SER A 34 4.90 5.91 14.75
C SER A 34 5.47 4.99 13.67
N LEU A 35 6.74 4.58 13.79
CA LEU A 35 7.38 3.62 12.89
C LEU A 35 6.70 2.25 12.95
N ASN A 36 6.39 1.75 14.14
CA ASN A 36 5.67 0.48 14.30
C ASN A 36 4.28 0.55 13.65
N LYS A 37 3.57 1.67 13.78
CA LYS A 37 2.29 1.88 13.11
C LYS A 37 2.43 1.97 11.59
N LEU A 38 3.48 2.61 11.11
CA LEU A 38 3.79 2.66 9.68
C LEU A 38 4.12 1.26 9.14
N ALA A 39 4.89 0.45 9.86
CA ALA A 39 5.17 -0.92 9.48
C ALA A 39 3.89 -1.78 9.41
N GLN A 40 2.99 -1.64 10.40
CA GLN A 40 1.67 -2.31 10.38
C GLN A 40 0.80 -1.87 9.20
N LEU A 41 0.85 -0.58 8.85
CA LEU A 41 0.17 -0.04 7.67
C LEU A 41 0.69 -0.69 6.38
N LEU A 42 2.01 -0.79 6.23
CA LEU A 42 2.68 -1.29 5.03
C LEU A 42 2.65 -2.81 4.89
N LEU A 43 2.38 -3.55 5.97
CA LEU A 43 2.36 -5.03 5.95
C LEU A 43 1.41 -5.59 4.89
N SER A 44 0.22 -5.02 4.72
CA SER A 44 -0.74 -5.47 3.71
C SER A 44 -0.23 -5.28 2.29
N PHE A 45 0.63 -4.28 2.07
CA PHE A 45 1.25 -4.01 0.77
C PHE A 45 2.35 -5.03 0.50
N ALA A 46 3.19 -5.33 1.49
CA ALA A 46 4.23 -6.36 1.39
C ALA A 46 3.62 -7.74 1.06
N GLN A 47 2.59 -8.15 1.80
CA GLN A 47 1.86 -9.40 1.54
C GLN A 47 1.20 -9.43 0.16
N THR A 48 0.75 -8.26 -0.31
CA THR A 48 0.14 -8.12 -1.62
C THR A 48 1.17 -8.25 -2.73
N THR A 49 2.34 -7.63 -2.59
CA THR A 49 3.43 -7.73 -3.56
C THR A 49 3.99 -9.15 -3.63
N GLU A 50 4.18 -9.80 -2.48
CA GLU A 50 4.60 -11.20 -2.40
C GLU A 50 3.60 -12.13 -3.09
N TYR A 51 2.30 -11.96 -2.83
CA TYR A 51 1.25 -12.73 -3.51
C TYR A 51 1.23 -12.54 -5.04
N ILE A 52 1.51 -11.32 -5.52
CA ILE A 52 1.61 -11.05 -6.96
C ILE A 52 2.88 -11.69 -7.55
N GLU A 53 4.00 -11.59 -6.84
CA GLU A 53 5.31 -12.09 -7.27
C GLU A 53 5.36 -13.61 -7.34
N GLU A 54 4.81 -14.31 -6.34
CA GLU A 54 4.72 -15.78 -6.33
C GLU A 54 3.74 -16.33 -7.39
N SER A 55 2.86 -15.48 -7.92
CA SER A 55 1.96 -15.92 -8.97
C SER A 55 2.73 -16.13 -10.27
N GLN A 56 2.76 -17.37 -10.77
CA GLN A 56 3.34 -17.68 -12.09
C GLN A 56 2.61 -16.94 -13.24
N TYR A 57 1.42 -16.41 -12.95
CA TYR A 57 0.60 -15.61 -13.84
C TYR A 57 -0.03 -14.44 -13.06
N PRO A 58 0.70 -13.33 -12.87
CA PRO A 58 0.12 -12.10 -12.36
C PRO A 58 -0.75 -11.52 -13.47
N THR A 59 -2.01 -11.96 -13.51
CA THR A 59 -2.95 -11.54 -14.55
C THR A 59 -3.55 -10.19 -14.17
N LEU A 60 -3.96 -9.43 -15.18
CA LEU A 60 -4.77 -8.22 -15.01
C LEU A 60 -6.00 -8.47 -14.11
N GLY A 61 -6.51 -9.72 -14.09
CA GLY A 61 -7.61 -10.14 -13.24
C GLY A 61 -7.31 -10.15 -11.73
N MET A 62 -6.05 -10.27 -11.33
CA MET A 62 -5.66 -10.23 -9.90
C MET A 62 -5.54 -8.80 -9.37
N MET A 63 -5.35 -7.81 -10.25
CA MET A 63 -5.06 -6.43 -9.85
C MET A 63 -6.24 -5.78 -9.11
N ILE A 64 -7.46 -5.90 -9.64
CA ILE A 64 -8.65 -5.27 -9.03
C ILE A 64 -8.94 -5.81 -7.62
N PRO A 65 -9.05 -7.14 -7.39
CA PRO A 65 -9.25 -7.68 -6.04
C PRO A 65 -8.18 -7.20 -5.06
N THR A 66 -6.94 -7.13 -5.53
CA THR A 66 -5.79 -6.76 -4.74
C THR A 66 -5.83 -5.29 -4.32
N ILE A 67 -6.12 -4.39 -5.26
CA ILE A 67 -6.27 -2.95 -4.98
C ILE A 67 -7.42 -2.72 -4.00
N ILE A 68 -8.53 -3.44 -4.15
CA ILE A 68 -9.68 -3.35 -3.23
C ILE A 68 -9.30 -3.80 -1.83
N LYS A 69 -8.58 -4.92 -1.70
CA LYS A 69 -8.07 -5.44 -0.41
C LYS A 69 -7.18 -4.40 0.29
N VAL A 70 -6.24 -3.81 -0.45
CA VAL A 70 -5.34 -2.76 0.07
C VAL A 70 -6.12 -1.50 0.46
N SER A 71 -7.09 -1.09 -0.36
CA SER A 71 -7.95 0.08 -0.09
C SER A 71 -8.80 -0.11 1.16
N HIS A 72 -9.37 -1.31 1.36
CA HIS A 72 -10.11 -1.67 2.57
C HIS A 72 -9.21 -1.66 3.80
N HIS A 73 -7.97 -2.16 3.68
CA HIS A 73 -6.99 -2.08 4.77
C HIS A 73 -6.72 -0.63 5.17
N LEU A 74 -6.45 0.25 4.21
CA LEU A 74 -6.24 1.69 4.47
C LEU A 74 -7.45 2.32 5.18
N TYR A 75 -8.66 2.07 4.68
CA TYR A 75 -9.89 2.60 5.26
C TYR A 75 -10.10 2.13 6.71
N ASN A 76 -9.89 0.84 6.98
CA ASN A 76 -10.05 0.27 8.33
C ASN A 76 -8.91 0.68 9.29
N PHE A 77 -7.73 0.96 8.75
CA PHE A 77 -6.56 1.36 9.52
C PHE A 77 -6.61 2.83 9.91
N TYR A 78 -7.12 3.71 9.04
CA TYR A 78 -7.11 5.16 9.23
C TYR A 78 -7.69 5.64 10.58
N PRO A 79 -8.86 5.16 11.07
CA PRO A 79 -9.40 5.58 12.37
C PRO A 79 -8.53 5.20 13.57
N ARG A 80 -7.64 4.20 13.41
CA ARG A 80 -6.79 3.66 14.49
C ARG A 80 -5.45 4.38 14.61
N ILE A 81 -5.16 5.32 13.70
CA ILE A 81 -3.92 6.09 13.72
C ILE A 81 -4.06 7.28 14.67
N THR A 82 -3.13 7.42 15.61
CA THR A 82 -3.00 8.60 16.47
C THR A 82 -1.96 9.59 15.93
N SER A 83 -0.85 9.09 15.37
CA SER A 83 0.25 9.92 14.85
C SER A 83 -0.15 10.71 13.61
N VAL A 84 0.07 12.04 13.65
CA VAL A 84 -0.22 12.97 12.54
C VAL A 84 0.57 12.60 11.29
N ILE A 85 1.84 12.21 11.45
CA ILE A 85 2.72 11.83 10.34
C ILE A 85 2.19 10.58 9.63
N VAL A 86 1.78 9.58 10.40
CA VAL A 86 1.23 8.32 9.85
C VAL A 86 -0.10 8.57 9.15
N LYS A 87 -0.95 9.48 9.67
CA LYS A 87 -2.18 9.90 8.98
C LYS A 87 -1.89 10.57 7.64
N ALA A 88 -0.95 11.53 7.62
CA ALA A 88 -0.55 12.21 6.38
C ALA A 88 -0.01 11.21 5.34
N CYS A 89 0.77 10.22 5.78
CA CYS A 89 1.24 9.14 4.92
C CYS A 89 0.08 8.30 4.37
N CYS A 90 -0.86 7.90 5.22
CA CYS A 90 -2.05 7.14 4.82
C CYS A 90 -2.89 7.88 3.78
N ILE A 91 -3.06 9.20 3.92
CA ILE A 91 -3.76 10.06 2.96
C ILE A 91 -3.03 10.05 1.62
N LYS A 92 -1.71 10.31 1.61
CA LYS A 92 -0.90 10.31 0.38
C LYS A 92 -0.92 8.97 -0.34
N ILE A 93 -0.87 7.86 0.42
CA ILE A 93 -0.97 6.51 -0.17
C ILE A 93 -2.34 6.34 -0.82
N ASN A 94 -3.42 6.73 -0.14
CA ASN A 94 -4.78 6.63 -0.68
C ASN A 94 -4.95 7.49 -1.95
N GLU A 95 -4.45 8.72 -1.96
CA GLU A 95 -4.42 9.59 -3.14
C GLU A 95 -3.63 8.96 -4.29
N SER A 96 -2.49 8.33 -4.00
CA SER A 96 -1.69 7.62 -4.99
C SER A 96 -2.46 6.43 -5.59
N ILE A 97 -3.18 5.68 -4.74
CA ILE A 97 -4.01 4.57 -5.21
C ILE A 97 -5.15 5.09 -6.08
N LEU A 98 -5.87 6.14 -5.64
CA LEU A 98 -6.96 6.71 -6.41
C LEU A 98 -6.47 7.31 -7.73
N SER A 99 -5.38 8.07 -7.75
CA SER A 99 -4.87 8.66 -9.00
C SER A 99 -4.47 7.59 -10.04
N ARG A 100 -3.92 6.46 -9.59
CA ARG A 100 -3.44 5.39 -10.47
C ARG A 100 -4.52 4.35 -10.81
N TRP A 101 -5.49 4.15 -9.92
CA TRP A 101 -6.43 3.03 -9.96
C TRP A 101 -7.92 3.41 -9.82
N SER A 102 -8.26 4.71 -9.78
CA SER A 102 -9.65 5.20 -9.71
C SER A 102 -10.52 4.80 -10.90
N LYS A 103 -9.89 4.44 -12.02
CA LYS A 103 -10.57 3.87 -13.18
C LYS A 103 -10.10 2.44 -13.35
N PRO A 104 -10.94 1.43 -13.08
CA PRO A 104 -10.77 0.18 -13.79
C PRO A 104 -10.91 0.50 -15.28
N LEU A 105 -9.92 0.15 -16.10
CA LEU A 105 -10.21 -0.06 -17.52
C LEU A 105 -11.29 -1.16 -17.58
N PRO A 106 -12.33 -1.07 -18.43
CA PRO A 106 -13.33 -2.13 -18.58
C PRO A 106 -12.71 -3.53 -18.70
N ASN A 107 -11.57 -3.62 -19.39
CA ASN A 107 -10.78 -4.83 -19.58
C ASN A 107 -10.25 -5.44 -18.26
N SER A 108 -9.97 -4.63 -17.24
CA SER A 108 -9.47 -5.11 -15.94
C SER A 108 -10.55 -5.81 -15.12
N LEU A 109 -11.78 -5.30 -15.15
CA LEU A 109 -12.93 -5.96 -14.51
C LEU A 109 -13.31 -7.22 -15.27
N VAL A 110 -13.31 -7.16 -16.61
CA VAL A 110 -13.59 -8.32 -17.45
C VAL A 110 -12.58 -9.44 -17.24
N THR A 111 -11.28 -9.12 -17.20
CA THR A 111 -10.23 -10.13 -16.92
C THR A 111 -10.35 -10.70 -15.51
N SER A 112 -10.73 -9.88 -14.52
CA SER A 112 -11.02 -10.35 -13.16
C SER A 112 -12.24 -11.28 -13.14
N PHE A 113 -13.26 -10.98 -13.95
CA PHE A 113 -14.50 -11.76 -14.06
C PHE A 113 -14.26 -13.12 -14.73
N LEU A 114 -13.38 -13.17 -15.74
CA LEU A 114 -13.04 -14.39 -16.46
C LEU A 114 -11.97 -15.23 -15.74
N ASP A 115 -11.34 -14.71 -14.69
CA ASP A 115 -10.34 -15.45 -13.93
C ASP A 115 -11.01 -16.55 -13.08
N MET A 116 -10.74 -17.80 -13.41
CA MET A 116 -11.31 -18.97 -12.73
C MET A 116 -10.94 -19.07 -11.24
N ARG A 117 -9.87 -18.38 -10.80
CA ARG A 117 -9.49 -18.30 -9.38
C ARG A 117 -10.43 -17.38 -8.60
N LEU A 118 -11.13 -16.47 -9.30
CA LEU A 118 -11.97 -15.42 -8.74
C LEU A 118 -13.47 -15.68 -8.96
N LYS A 119 -13.89 -16.95 -9.07
CA LYS A 119 -15.29 -17.39 -9.31
C LYS A 119 -16.35 -16.71 -8.44
N LYS A 120 -15.97 -16.22 -7.24
CA LYS A 120 -16.85 -15.42 -6.36
C LYS A 120 -16.39 -13.95 -6.39
N ILE A 121 -16.99 -13.18 -7.28
CA ILE A 121 -16.73 -11.74 -7.46
C ILE A 121 -17.48 -10.94 -6.39
N ASN A 122 -17.16 -11.19 -5.12
CA ASN A 122 -17.78 -10.50 -3.97
C ASN A 122 -17.14 -9.14 -3.68
N PHE A 123 -16.15 -8.73 -4.47
CA PHE A 123 -15.37 -7.51 -4.27
C PHE A 123 -15.94 -6.30 -5.04
N ILE A 124 -16.92 -6.49 -5.92
CA ILE A 124 -17.63 -5.39 -6.63
C ILE A 124 -19.12 -5.38 -6.33
N THR A 125 -19.76 -4.23 -6.54
CA THR A 125 -21.21 -4.09 -6.40
C THR A 125 -21.97 -4.85 -7.48
N SER A 126 -23.21 -5.25 -7.19
CA SER A 126 -24.09 -5.94 -8.14
C SER A 126 -24.29 -5.14 -9.44
N SER A 127 -24.38 -3.81 -9.34
CA SER A 127 -24.48 -2.93 -10.51
C SER A 127 -23.28 -3.05 -11.45
N LYS A 128 -22.05 -2.93 -10.92
CA LYS A 128 -20.81 -3.08 -11.71
C LYS A 128 -20.66 -4.48 -12.29
N LYS A 129 -21.15 -5.50 -11.58
CA LYS A 129 -21.19 -6.88 -12.08
C LYS A 129 -22.09 -6.99 -13.31
N ILE A 130 -23.30 -6.41 -13.26
CA ILE A 130 -24.23 -6.39 -14.40
C ILE A 130 -23.63 -5.65 -15.59
N GLU A 131 -23.04 -4.47 -15.36
CA GLU A 131 -22.36 -3.69 -16.40
C GLU A 131 -21.25 -4.49 -17.09
N THR A 132 -20.42 -5.19 -16.31
CA THR A 132 -19.35 -6.05 -16.84
C THR A 132 -19.90 -7.21 -17.68
N ILE A 133 -21.00 -7.83 -17.25
CA ILE A 133 -21.66 -8.92 -17.99
C ILE A 133 -22.24 -8.41 -19.31
N ILE A 134 -22.93 -7.26 -19.30
CA ILE A 134 -23.49 -6.65 -20.51
C ILE A 134 -22.37 -6.36 -21.53
N TYR A 135 -21.27 -5.76 -21.07
CA TYR A 135 -20.11 -5.50 -21.90
C TYR A 135 -19.57 -6.80 -22.54
N LEU A 136 -19.39 -7.86 -21.73
CA LEU A 136 -18.96 -9.17 -22.21
C LEU A 136 -19.90 -9.76 -23.28
N CYS A 137 -21.21 -9.68 -23.06
CA CYS A 137 -22.21 -10.17 -24.02
C CYS A 137 -22.14 -9.42 -25.36
N ILE A 138 -21.97 -8.10 -25.33
CA ILE A 138 -21.83 -7.27 -26.52
C ILE A 138 -20.54 -7.63 -27.26
N SER A 139 -19.40 -7.65 -26.56
CA SER A 139 -18.09 -7.98 -27.15
C SER A 139 -18.09 -9.37 -27.79
N PHE A 140 -18.67 -10.37 -27.12
CA PHE A 140 -18.78 -11.73 -27.66
C PHE A 140 -19.64 -11.77 -28.93
N SER A 141 -20.77 -11.06 -28.94
CA SER A 141 -21.67 -11.01 -30.11
C SER A 141 -20.99 -10.40 -31.33
N ILE A 142 -20.24 -9.31 -31.13
CA ILE A 142 -19.44 -8.67 -32.19
C ILE A 142 -18.39 -9.64 -32.72
N GLN A 143 -17.64 -10.30 -31.83
CA GLN A 143 -16.59 -11.22 -32.23
C GLN A 143 -17.14 -12.42 -33.00
N LYS A 144 -18.28 -12.96 -32.56
CA LYS A 144 -18.98 -14.06 -33.25
C LYS A 144 -19.32 -13.68 -34.68
N GLN A 145 -19.85 -12.47 -34.92
CA GLN A 145 -20.17 -11.97 -36.26
C GLN A 145 -18.93 -11.85 -37.16
N LEU A 146 -17.80 -11.41 -36.61
CA LEU A 146 -16.54 -11.27 -37.34
C LEU A 146 -15.89 -12.61 -37.70
N THR A 147 -16.10 -13.65 -36.88
CA THR A 147 -15.55 -15.00 -37.11
C THR A 147 -16.45 -15.92 -37.94
N SER A 148 -17.67 -15.50 -38.27
CA SER A 148 -18.62 -16.26 -39.10
C SER A 148 -18.48 -15.99 -40.61
N ILE A 149 -17.27 -15.62 -41.06
CA ILE A 149 -16.83 -15.59 -42.48
C ILE A 149 -15.94 -16.80 -42.71
#